data_AF-A0A967QHH7-F1
#
_entry.id   AF-A0A967QHH7-F1
#
_cell.length_a   1.000
_cell.length_b   1.000
_cell.length_c   1.000
_cell.angle_alpha   90.00
_cell.angle_beta   90.00
_cell.angle_gamma   90.00
#
_symmetry.space_group_name_H-M   'P 1'
#
loop_
_entity.id
_entity.type
_entity.pdbx_description
1 polymer ?
#
loop_
_entity_poly.entity_id
_entity_poly.type
_entity_poly.pdbx_seq_one_letter_code
_entity_poly.pdbx_strand_id
1 'polypeptide(L)'
;MLDPTMCTPEGHHVLSIEVLFTPYAVEGGWPGSPEPDRWLGIWSQHLEEPIHDAIVARRTMTPDRYEAEFSMFRGHTPSYGGSPLAALLGTQRALTRYRSPIRGLYLSGAGTFPGAGIFGAAGRNTADVVE
;
A
#
# COMPACT_ATOMS: atom_id res chain seq x y z
N MET A 1 14.03 19.00 -10.39
CA MET A 1 12.74 18.28 -10.26
C MET A 1 12.64 17.31 -11.43
N LEU A 2 12.23 16.06 -11.21
CA LEU A 2 12.16 15.04 -12.28
C LEU A 2 10.96 15.24 -13.22
N ASP A 3 9.88 15.86 -12.72
CA ASP A 3 8.66 16.19 -13.47
C ASP A 3 8.31 17.68 -13.27
N PRO A 4 8.33 18.52 -14.32
CA PRO A 4 7.97 19.94 -14.23
C PRO A 4 6.50 20.20 -13.88
N THR A 5 5.60 19.26 -14.16
CA THR A 5 4.16 19.43 -13.86
C THR A 5 3.86 19.32 -12.36
N MET A 6 4.80 18.75 -11.61
CA MET A 6 4.76 18.69 -10.15
C MET A 6 5.27 19.98 -9.49
N CYS A 7 5.82 20.94 -10.26
CA CYS A 7 6.20 22.25 -9.75
C CYS A 7 4.95 23.03 -9.30
N THR A 8 4.92 23.45 -8.05
CA THR A 8 3.95 24.47 -7.61
C THR A 8 4.49 25.86 -7.98
N PRO A 9 3.61 26.84 -8.29
CA PRO A 9 4.04 28.23 -8.54
C PRO A 9 4.84 28.83 -7.38
N GLU A 10 4.57 28.39 -6.16
CA GLU A 10 5.24 28.84 -4.93
C GLU A 10 6.56 28.11 -4.65
N GLY A 11 6.96 27.14 -5.48
CA GLY A 11 8.21 26.41 -5.32
C GLY A 11 8.21 25.34 -4.23
N HIS A 12 7.04 24.91 -3.75
CA HIS A 12 6.93 23.81 -2.79
C HIS A 12 7.41 22.46 -3.33
N HIS A 13 7.83 21.61 -2.41
CA HIS A 13 8.25 20.23 -2.67
C HIS A 13 7.23 19.22 -2.16
N VAL A 14 7.16 18.06 -2.81
CA VAL A 14 6.37 16.92 -2.36
C VAL A 14 7.32 15.90 -1.72
N LEU A 15 7.02 15.53 -0.47
CA LEU A 15 7.72 14.49 0.27
C LEU A 15 6.74 13.36 0.59
N SER A 16 7.14 12.12 0.30
CA SER A 16 6.42 10.92 0.70
C SER A 16 7.31 10.08 1.60
N ILE A 17 6.82 9.77 2.80
CA ILE A 17 7.51 8.92 3.78
C ILE A 17 6.68 7.65 3.94
N GLU A 18 7.29 6.50 3.67
CA GLU A 18 6.69 5.20 3.95
C GLU A 18 7.31 4.64 5.23
N VAL A 19 6.46 4.37 6.22
CA VAL A 19 6.87 3.81 7.51
C VAL A 19 6.44 2.35 7.55
N LEU A 20 7.41 1.45 7.58
CA LEU A 20 7.17 0.01 7.57
C LEU A 20 7.03 -0.53 9.00
N PHE A 21 6.35 -1.68 9.12
CA PHE A 21 6.19 -2.41 10.38
C PHE A 21 5.46 -1.65 11.49
N THR A 22 4.53 -0.76 11.12
CA THR A 22 3.64 -0.12 12.09
C THR A 22 2.66 -1.14 12.67
N PRO A 23 2.26 -1.01 13.95
CA PRO A 23 1.21 -1.86 14.50
C PRO A 23 -0.10 -1.70 13.71
N TYR A 24 -0.98 -2.70 13.73
CA TYR A 24 -2.30 -2.55 13.12
C TYR A 24 -3.19 -1.58 13.93
N ALA A 25 -3.15 -1.69 15.26
CA ALA A 25 -3.93 -0.88 16.18
C ALA A 25 -3.02 -0.25 17.22
N VAL A 26 -3.38 0.96 17.65
CA VAL A 26 -2.75 1.70 18.73
C VAL A 26 -3.78 1.96 19.83
N GLU A 27 -3.32 2.12 21.06
CA GLU A 27 -4.19 2.50 22.17
C GLU A 27 -4.86 3.85 21.88
N GLY A 28 -6.17 3.93 22.10
CA GLY A 28 -6.97 5.11 21.75
C GLY A 28 -7.33 5.26 20.26
N GLY A 29 -6.82 4.38 19.39
CA GLY A 29 -7.08 4.42 17.95
C GLY A 29 -6.16 5.39 17.19
N TRP A 30 -6.22 5.30 15.85
CA TRP A 30 -5.38 6.12 14.98
C TRP A 30 -5.77 7.60 14.91
N PRO A 31 -7.06 7.98 14.92
CA PRO A 31 -7.44 9.38 15.00
C PRO A 31 -6.90 10.05 16.26
N GLY A 32 -6.05 11.07 16.09
CA GLY A 32 -5.40 11.78 17.21
C GLY A 32 -4.19 11.06 17.81
N SER A 33 -3.75 9.94 17.22
CA SER A 33 -2.52 9.27 17.64
C SER A 33 -1.29 10.17 17.45
N PRO A 34 -0.31 10.17 18.38
CA PRO A 34 0.94 10.91 18.22
C PRO A 34 1.94 10.20 17.29
N GLU A 35 1.66 8.97 16.86
CA GLU A 35 2.58 8.17 16.04
C GLU A 35 3.03 8.88 14.74
N PRO A 36 2.15 9.50 13.94
CA PRO A 36 2.57 10.20 12.73
C PRO A 36 3.56 11.33 12.97
N ASP A 37 3.36 12.10 14.04
CA ASP A 37 4.25 13.20 14.40
C ASP A 37 5.58 12.66 14.95
N ARG A 38 5.55 11.53 15.67
CA ARG A 38 6.76 10.80 16.10
C ARG A 38 7.58 10.31 14.91
N TRP A 39 6.95 9.73 13.88
CA TRP A 39 7.65 9.24 12.69
C TRP A 39 8.32 10.38 11.93
N LEU A 40 7.60 11.50 11.74
CA LEU A 40 8.16 12.70 11.13
C LEU A 40 9.34 13.25 11.94
N GLY A 41 9.22 13.29 13.27
CA GLY A 41 10.29 13.72 14.15
C GLY A 41 11.54 12.84 14.03
N ILE A 42 11.39 11.51 13.99
CA ILE A 42 12.51 10.60 13.78
C ILE A 42 13.16 10.84 12.42
N TRP A 43 12.36 10.93 11.35
CA TRP A 43 12.87 11.20 10.01
C TRP A 43 13.61 12.54 9.93
N SER A 44 13.09 13.58 10.59
CA SER A 44 13.68 14.92 10.61
C SER A 44 15.04 14.99 11.30
N GLN A 45 15.42 14.01 12.14
CA GLN A 45 16.75 13.94 12.75
C GLN A 45 17.87 13.75 11.71
N HIS A 46 17.52 13.37 10.48
CA HIS A 46 18.44 13.23 9.36
C HIS A 46 18.59 14.51 8.53
N LEU A 47 17.91 15.60 8.90
CA LEU A 47 17.99 16.90 8.23
C LEU A 47 18.85 17.88 9.02
N GLU A 48 19.43 18.85 8.32
CA GLU A 48 20.17 19.95 8.93
C GLU A 48 19.24 20.94 9.66
N GLU A 49 18.02 21.13 9.13
CA GLU A 49 17.01 22.03 9.69
C GLU A 49 15.69 21.29 9.97
N PRO A 50 14.97 21.64 11.05
CA PRO A 50 13.65 21.06 11.34
C PRO A 50 12.63 21.38 10.25
N ILE A 51 11.93 20.35 9.75
CA ILE A 51 10.95 20.53 8.67
C ILE A 51 9.56 20.99 9.14
N HIS A 52 9.28 20.97 10.44
CA HIS A 52 7.92 21.20 10.97
C HIS A 52 7.30 22.52 10.50
N ASP A 53 8.08 23.61 10.49
CA ASP A 53 7.61 24.94 10.08
C ASP A 53 7.52 25.09 8.54
N ALA A 54 8.14 24.18 7.79
CA ALA A 54 8.10 24.15 6.33
C ALA A 54 6.91 23.35 5.77
N ILE A 55 6.15 22.65 6.63
CA ILE A 55 5.01 21.83 6.19
C ILE A 55 3.78 22.72 5.97
N VAL A 56 3.48 23.01 4.71
CA VAL A 56 2.28 23.77 4.31
C VAL A 56 1.02 22.91 4.37
N ALA A 57 1.13 21.64 4.00
CA ALA A 57 0.04 20.68 4.04
C ALA A 57 0.58 19.26 4.25
N ARG A 58 -0.17 18.42 4.98
CA ARG A 58 0.15 17.01 5.15
C ARG A 58 -1.08 16.12 5.03
N ARG A 59 -0.89 14.92 4.52
CA ARG A 59 -1.84 13.82 4.59
C ARG A 59 -1.14 12.61 5.17
N THR A 60 -1.64 12.12 6.30
CA THR A 60 -1.15 10.89 6.92
C THR A 60 -2.11 9.76 6.59
N MET A 61 -1.56 8.66 6.05
CA MET A 61 -2.29 7.44 5.79
C MET A 61 -1.95 6.40 6.86
N THR A 62 -2.88 6.20 7.79
CA THR A 62 -2.81 5.21 8.87
C THR A 62 -3.60 3.95 8.50
N PRO A 63 -3.37 2.79 9.16
CA PRO A 63 -4.06 1.54 8.87
C PRO A 63 -5.59 1.62 8.80
N ASP A 64 -6.24 2.38 9.69
CA ASP A 64 -7.69 2.62 9.68
C ASP A 64 -8.15 3.37 8.42
N ARG A 65 -7.37 4.35 7.95
CA ARG A 65 -7.65 5.07 6.69
C ARG A 65 -7.44 4.17 5.48
N TYR A 66 -6.40 3.34 5.47
CA TYR A 66 -6.21 2.35 4.41
C TYR A 66 -7.36 1.35 4.33
N GLU A 67 -7.86 0.89 5.48
CA GLU A 67 -9.07 0.06 5.52
C GLU A 67 -10.29 0.80 4.97
N ALA A 68 -10.57 2.00 5.48
CA ALA A 68 -11.79 2.74 5.13
C ALA A 68 -11.81 3.26 3.69
N GLU A 69 -10.67 3.77 3.19
CA GLU A 69 -10.59 4.42 1.88
C GLU A 69 -10.25 3.43 0.75
N PHE A 70 -9.51 2.37 1.04
CA PHE A 70 -8.97 1.45 0.03
C PHE A 70 -9.39 0.00 0.22
N SER A 71 -10.24 -0.31 1.22
CA SER A 71 -10.63 -1.69 1.56
C SER A 71 -9.42 -2.60 1.83
N MET A 72 -8.30 -2.02 2.27
CA MET A 72 -7.08 -2.75 2.60
C MET A 72 -7.17 -3.26 4.03
N PHE A 73 -7.67 -4.48 4.20
CA PHE A 73 -7.82 -5.10 5.52
C PHE A 73 -6.50 -5.03 6.32
N ARG A 74 -6.60 -4.54 7.55
CA ARG A 74 -5.51 -4.27 8.48
C ARG A 74 -4.44 -3.31 7.96
N GLY A 75 -4.78 -2.45 7.00
CA GLY A 75 -3.84 -1.58 6.31
C GLY A 75 -2.73 -2.35 5.58
N HIS A 76 -2.92 -3.64 5.29
CA HIS A 76 -1.90 -4.42 4.59
C HIS A 76 -1.84 -4.02 3.12
N THR A 77 -0.61 -3.79 2.64
CA THR A 77 -0.38 -3.64 1.20
C THR A 77 -0.95 -4.84 0.47
N PRO A 78 -1.79 -4.65 -0.56
CA PRO A 78 -2.42 -5.73 -1.28
C PRO A 78 -1.34 -6.45 -2.07
N SER A 79 -0.75 -7.48 -1.49
CA SER A 79 0.23 -8.35 -2.14
C SER A 79 -0.19 -9.80 -1.92
N TYR A 80 0.19 -10.66 -2.86
CA TYR A 80 -0.01 -12.10 -2.70
C TYR A 80 0.70 -12.57 -1.43
N GLY A 81 -0.07 -12.87 -0.39
CA GLY A 81 0.44 -13.26 0.92
C GLY A 81 0.90 -14.72 1.03
N GLY A 82 0.81 -15.48 -0.07
CA GLY A 82 1.30 -16.86 -0.11
C GLY A 82 2.81 -16.91 -0.30
N SER A 83 3.47 -17.89 0.33
CA SER A 83 4.89 -18.13 0.04
C SER A 83 5.07 -18.60 -1.41
N PRO A 84 6.25 -18.40 -2.03
CA PRO A 84 6.53 -18.95 -3.36
C PRO A 84 6.30 -20.46 -3.44
N LEU A 85 6.56 -21.19 -2.34
CA LEU A 85 6.29 -22.61 -2.23
C LEU A 85 4.77 -22.91 -2.20
N ALA A 86 3.98 -22.11 -1.49
CA ALA A 86 2.52 -22.22 -1.50
C ALA A 86 1.94 -21.96 -2.90
N ALA A 87 2.53 -21.03 -3.65
CA ALA A 87 2.19 -20.79 -5.05
C ALA A 87 2.50 -22.01 -5.93
N LEU A 88 3.71 -22.56 -5.80
CA LEU A 88 4.16 -23.76 -6.53
C LEU A 88 3.28 -24.98 -6.24
N LEU A 89 2.95 -25.22 -4.97
CA LEU A 89 2.09 -26.32 -4.53
C LEU A 89 0.60 -26.07 -4.83
N GLY A 90 0.24 -24.83 -5.17
CA GLY A 90 -1.15 -24.44 -5.45
C GLY A 90 -2.09 -24.64 -4.27
N THR A 91 -1.61 -24.42 -3.03
CA THR A 91 -2.42 -24.59 -1.81
C THR A 91 -3.61 -23.63 -1.76
N GLN A 92 -3.47 -22.46 -2.38
CA GLN A 92 -4.54 -21.47 -2.59
C GLN A 92 -4.90 -21.38 -4.08
N ARG A 93 -5.53 -22.43 -4.62
CA ARG A 93 -5.80 -22.56 -6.06
C ARG A 93 -6.50 -21.35 -6.69
N ALA A 94 -7.45 -20.73 -6.00
CA ALA A 94 -8.15 -19.57 -6.55
C ALA A 94 -7.24 -18.35 -6.75
N LEU A 95 -6.20 -18.20 -5.91
CA LEU A 95 -5.26 -17.08 -5.96
C LEU A 95 -4.07 -17.33 -6.91
N THR A 96 -3.84 -18.59 -7.30
CA THR A 96 -2.74 -18.97 -8.22
C THR A 96 -3.24 -19.35 -9.61
N ARG A 97 -4.48 -19.84 -9.72
CA ARG A 97 -5.13 -20.26 -10.97
C ARG A 97 -6.26 -19.34 -11.38
N TYR A 98 -6.51 -18.24 -10.66
CA TYR A 98 -7.47 -17.19 -10.99
C TYR A 98 -8.94 -17.64 -11.10
N ARG A 99 -9.26 -18.90 -10.76
CA ARG A 99 -10.61 -19.49 -10.85
C ARG A 99 -11.09 -19.91 -9.46
N SER A 100 -12.24 -19.37 -9.05
CA SER A 100 -12.87 -19.75 -7.78
C SER A 100 -13.69 -21.05 -7.93
N PRO A 101 -14.11 -21.68 -6.82
CA PRO A 101 -15.07 -22.80 -6.87
C PRO A 101 -16.46 -22.41 -7.39
N ILE A 102 -16.79 -21.11 -7.40
CA ILE A 102 -18.07 -20.60 -7.91
C ILE A 102 -17.95 -20.45 -9.42
N ARG A 103 -18.85 -21.11 -10.16
CA ARG A 103 -18.87 -21.06 -11.63
C ARG A 103 -19.06 -19.62 -12.10
N GLY A 104 -18.17 -19.17 -12.98
CA GLY A 104 -18.19 -17.82 -13.55
C GLY A 104 -17.53 -16.74 -12.67
N LEU A 105 -17.02 -17.09 -11.48
CA LEU A 105 -16.29 -16.16 -10.63
C LEU A 105 -14.78 -16.40 -10.71
N TYR A 106 -14.05 -15.35 -11.09
CA TYR A 106 -12.62 -15.33 -11.29
C TYR A 106 -11.97 -14.28 -10.38
N LEU A 107 -10.72 -14.51 -9.98
CA LEU A 107 -9.97 -13.60 -9.11
C LEU A 107 -8.82 -12.97 -9.88
N SER A 108 -8.61 -11.68 -9.69
CA SER A 108 -7.51 -10.91 -10.27
C SER A 108 -7.03 -9.83 -9.29
N GLY A 109 -5.92 -9.18 -9.64
CA GLY A 109 -5.34 -8.07 -8.90
C GLY A 109 -4.18 -8.46 -8.00
N ALA A 110 -3.70 -7.48 -7.23
CA ALA A 110 -2.44 -7.54 -6.51
C ALA A 110 -2.37 -8.63 -5.41
N GLY A 111 -3.53 -9.12 -4.94
CA GLY A 111 -3.64 -10.25 -4.01
C GLY A 111 -3.55 -11.64 -4.66
N THR A 112 -3.48 -11.72 -5.99
CA THR A 112 -3.25 -12.98 -6.73
C THR A 112 -1.79 -13.10 -7.13
N PHE A 113 -1.32 -14.33 -7.35
CA PHE A 113 0.03 -14.56 -7.88
C PHE A 113 0.19 -13.81 -9.23
N PRO A 114 1.37 -13.30 -9.61
CA PRO A 114 2.66 -13.30 -8.91
C PRO A 114 2.81 -12.28 -7.77
N GLY A 115 1.82 -11.42 -7.53
CA GLY A 115 1.82 -10.46 -6.44
C GLY A 115 1.54 -9.02 -6.87
N ALA A 116 1.90 -8.09 -5.99
CA ALA A 116 1.62 -6.67 -6.16
C ALA A 116 2.47 -6.01 -7.24
N GLY A 117 1.92 -4.99 -7.89
CA GLY A 117 2.63 -4.14 -8.84
C GLY A 117 1.77 -3.72 -10.02
N ILE A 118 2.23 -2.68 -10.73
CA ILE A 118 1.50 -2.08 -11.87
C ILE A 118 1.76 -2.84 -13.19
N PHE A 119 2.64 -3.84 -13.19
CA PHE A 119 3.05 -4.60 -14.38
C PHE A 119 1.96 -5.54 -14.96
N GLY A 120 0.78 -5.63 -14.34
CA GLY A 120 -0.42 -6.18 -14.96
C GLY A 120 -0.48 -7.70 -15.13
N ALA A 121 0.49 -8.46 -14.62
CA ALA A 121 0.54 -9.91 -14.82
C ALA A 121 -0.69 -10.65 -14.29
N ALA A 122 -1.19 -10.28 -13.11
CA ALA A 122 -2.41 -10.87 -12.55
C ALA A 122 -3.61 -10.69 -13.49
N GLY A 123 -3.77 -9.49 -14.08
CA GLY A 123 -4.85 -9.21 -15.03
C GLY A 123 -4.75 -10.06 -16.29
N ARG A 124 -3.56 -10.12 -16.89
CA ARG A 124 -3.30 -10.96 -18.08
C ARG A 124 -3.59 -12.44 -17.78
N ASN A 125 -3.10 -12.95 -16.67
CA ASN A 125 -3.26 -14.36 -16.32
C ASN A 125 -4.73 -14.72 -15.99
N THR A 126 -5.49 -13.79 -15.38
CA THR A 126 -6.93 -14.00 -15.20
C THR A 126 -7.64 -14.08 -16.55
N ALA A 127 -7.30 -13.19 -17.51
CA ALA A 127 -7.91 -13.19 -18.84
C ALA A 127 -7.70 -14.54 -19.57
N ASP A 128 -6.48 -15.09 -19.52
CA ASP A 128 -6.13 -16.39 -20.11
C ASP A 128 -6.94 -17.57 -19.52
N VAL A 129 -7.57 -17.42 -18.35
CA VAL A 129 -8.37 -18.47 -17.68
C VAL A 129 -9.89 -18.27 -17.87
N VAL A 130 -10.32 -17.05 -18.23
CA VAL A 130 -11.74 -16.73 -18.47
C VAL A 130 -12.21 -17.26 -19.82
N GLU A 131 -11.32 -17.25 -20.82
CA GLU A 131 -11.51 -17.87 -22.14
C GLU A 131 -11.70 -19.40 -22.05
#